data_AF-A0A7C1HXF5-F1
#
_entry.id   AF-A0A7C1HXF5-F1
#
_cell.length_a   1.000
_cell.length_b   1.000
_cell.length_c   1.000
_cell.angle_alpha   90.00
_cell.angle_beta   90.00
_cell.angle_gamma   90.00
#
_symmetry.space_group_name_H-M   'P 1'
#
loop_
_entity.id
_entity.type
_entity.pdbx_description
1 polymer ?
#
loop_
_entity_poly.entity_id
_entity_poly.type
_entity_poly.pdbx_seq_one_letter_code
_entity_poly.pdbx_strand_id
1 'polypeptide(L)'
;MFEKAMGLDVKDIYGKIGKARVMIERGDARNARLLAKAAAQEDKTNLDGALWWGIAAGCVGDWDEADYALKRALELDPTNPEAQAAWDRLAMAKRLMQGVTDQNYRAIAFNYRIGRADAAALFARELDLSRLERRSVTTYGGPTFVGPGEPATGAASYYATDIAESWALAEINLCIETGLMEPYPDGSFLPDAKLNRAEFAMLAAKVLSLTTGDPDLLTRGMSASSIFKDVRADNFAYGAIIACTTRGILAGDPDGYFRPLDFITGTDAVNAVRTVQTILAHY
;
A
#
# COMPACT_ATOMS: atom_id res chain seq x y z
N MET A 1 13.74 -13.87 19.59
CA MET A 1 14.22 -14.50 18.34
C MET A 1 14.82 -13.49 17.35
N PHE A 2 14.30 -12.26 17.27
CA PHE A 2 14.71 -11.25 16.27
C PHE A 2 16.14 -10.71 16.38
N GLU A 3 16.72 -10.61 17.59
CA GLU A 3 18.12 -10.18 17.75
C GLU A 3 19.15 -11.24 17.30
N LYS A 4 18.78 -12.53 17.34
CA LYS A 4 19.68 -13.61 16.90
C LYS A 4 19.94 -13.60 15.40
N ALA A 5 19.01 -13.09 14.59
CA ALA A 5 19.17 -13.04 13.13
C ALA A 5 20.22 -12.01 12.69
N MET A 6 20.44 -10.94 13.46
CA MET A 6 21.50 -9.95 13.17
C MET A 6 22.90 -10.42 13.55
N GLY A 7 23.02 -11.52 14.33
CA GLY A 7 24.28 -12.17 14.68
C GLY A 7 24.64 -13.36 13.79
N LEU A 8 23.85 -13.66 12.76
CA LEU A 8 24.17 -14.72 11.79
C LEU A 8 25.32 -14.24 10.90
N ASP A 9 26.35 -15.08 10.74
CA ASP A 9 27.43 -14.83 9.80
C ASP A 9 26.85 -14.73 8.39
N VAL A 10 26.91 -13.53 7.80
CA VAL A 10 26.39 -13.25 6.44
C VAL A 10 27.17 -14.03 5.38
N LYS A 11 28.24 -14.74 5.75
CA LYS A 11 28.92 -15.70 4.87
C LYS A 11 28.10 -16.96 4.62
N ASP A 12 27.29 -17.41 5.58
CA ASP A 12 26.46 -18.62 5.43
C ASP A 12 25.13 -18.34 4.73
N ILE A 13 24.64 -19.32 3.96
CA ILE A 13 23.43 -19.28 3.14
C ILE A 13 22.21 -18.90 4.00
N TYR A 14 22.04 -19.54 5.15
CA TYR A 14 20.90 -19.27 6.04
C TYR A 14 20.94 -17.86 6.65
N GLY A 15 22.14 -17.31 6.89
CA GLY A 15 22.32 -15.94 7.34
C GLY A 15 21.89 -14.92 6.28
N LYS A 16 22.27 -15.16 5.02
CA LYS A 16 21.85 -14.32 3.87
C LYS A 16 20.33 -14.33 3.69
N ILE A 17 19.70 -15.51 3.74
CA ILE A 17 18.25 -15.67 3.60
C ILE A 17 17.51 -14.98 4.75
N GLY A 18 17.92 -15.24 5.99
CA GLY A 18 17.32 -14.62 7.17
C GLY A 18 17.38 -13.09 7.13
N LYS A 19 18.53 -12.53 6.72
CA LYS A 19 18.70 -11.09 6.54
C LYS A 19 17.84 -10.54 5.40
N ALA A 20 17.76 -11.25 4.27
CA ALA A 20 16.92 -10.86 3.13
C ALA A 20 15.43 -10.78 3.54
N ARG A 21 14.93 -11.76 4.29
CA ARG A 21 13.55 -11.74 4.80
C ARG A 21 13.27 -10.51 5.66
N VAL A 22 14.18 -10.17 6.57
CA VAL A 22 14.05 -8.97 7.42
C VAL A 22 14.09 -7.68 6.60
N MET A 23 14.91 -7.63 5.57
CA MET A 23 14.99 -6.48 4.67
C MET A 23 13.67 -6.27 3.90
N ILE A 24 13.04 -7.34 3.40
CA ILE A 24 11.72 -7.25 2.74
C ILE A 24 10.67 -6.66 3.69
N GLU A 25 10.61 -7.15 4.94
CA GLU A 25 9.68 -6.65 5.95
C GLU A 25 9.89 -5.16 6.28
N ARG A 26 11.13 -4.65 6.10
CA ARG A 26 11.49 -3.24 6.27
C ARG A 26 11.33 -2.39 5.01
N GLY A 27 10.91 -2.98 3.89
CA GLY A 27 10.77 -2.29 2.60
C GLY A 27 12.05 -2.24 1.76
N ASP A 28 13.16 -2.82 2.22
CA ASP A 28 14.43 -2.87 1.49
C ASP A 28 14.52 -4.11 0.57
N ALA A 29 13.54 -4.23 -0.33
CA ALA A 29 13.47 -5.36 -1.25
C ALA A 29 14.64 -5.42 -2.24
N ARG A 30 15.25 -4.27 -2.57
CA ARG A 30 16.39 -4.19 -3.50
C ARG A 30 17.62 -4.89 -2.93
N ASN A 31 17.98 -4.61 -1.66
CA ASN A 31 19.11 -5.29 -1.03
C ASN A 31 18.78 -6.74 -0.66
N ALA A 32 17.53 -7.00 -0.25
CA ALA A 32 17.06 -8.37 -0.02
C ALA A 32 17.23 -9.26 -1.25
N ARG A 33 16.89 -8.74 -2.43
CA ARG A 33 17.02 -9.44 -3.71
C ARG A 33 18.45 -9.88 -3.97
N LEU A 34 19.42 -8.99 -3.76
CA LEU A 34 20.84 -9.29 -3.96
C LEU A 34 21.31 -10.42 -3.02
N LEU A 35 20.95 -10.35 -1.75
CA LEU A 35 21.34 -11.35 -0.75
C LEU A 35 20.69 -12.71 -1.00
N ALA A 36 19.37 -12.74 -1.22
CA ALA A 36 18.65 -13.98 -1.47
C ALA A 36 19.08 -14.63 -2.79
N LYS A 37 19.32 -13.84 -3.84
CA LYS A 37 19.87 -14.32 -5.11
C LYS A 37 21.24 -14.96 -4.92
N ALA A 38 22.14 -14.31 -4.16
CA ALA A 38 23.45 -14.87 -3.86
C ALA A 38 23.34 -16.22 -3.13
N ALA A 39 22.46 -16.31 -2.13
CA ALA A 39 22.20 -17.56 -1.42
C ALA A 39 21.66 -18.68 -2.35
N ALA A 40 20.71 -18.34 -3.22
CA ALA A 40 20.12 -19.27 -4.19
C ALA A 40 21.10 -19.73 -5.30
N GLN A 41 22.14 -18.95 -5.55
CA GLN A 41 23.19 -19.27 -6.53
C GLN A 41 24.29 -20.13 -5.91
N GLU A 42 24.58 -19.94 -4.62
CA GLU A 42 25.56 -20.70 -3.86
C GLU A 42 25.11 -22.15 -3.64
N ASP A 43 23.86 -22.35 -3.23
CA ASP A 43 23.23 -23.67 -3.17
C ASP A 43 22.01 -23.72 -4.05
N LYS A 44 22.12 -24.50 -5.13
CA LYS A 44 21.05 -24.56 -6.11
C LYS A 44 19.81 -25.32 -5.64
N THR A 45 19.96 -26.14 -4.60
CA THR A 45 18.92 -26.98 -4.02
C THR A 45 18.19 -26.32 -2.86
N ASN A 46 18.63 -25.12 -2.44
CA ASN A 46 18.03 -24.40 -1.34
C ASN A 46 16.71 -23.72 -1.78
N LEU A 47 15.59 -24.27 -1.30
CA LEU A 47 14.25 -23.75 -1.58
C LEU A 47 14.06 -22.33 -1.07
N ASP A 48 14.44 -22.05 0.18
CA ASP A 48 14.24 -20.74 0.80
C ASP A 48 15.02 -19.65 0.06
N GLY A 49 16.23 -19.96 -0.42
CA GLY A 49 17.01 -19.07 -1.26
C GLY A 49 16.25 -18.68 -2.53
N ALA A 50 15.70 -19.66 -3.25
CA ALA A 50 14.92 -19.42 -4.47
C ALA A 50 13.61 -18.66 -4.17
N LEU A 51 12.91 -19.03 -3.11
CA LEU A 51 11.67 -18.41 -2.66
C LEU A 51 11.86 -16.92 -2.33
N TRP A 52 12.79 -16.61 -1.43
CA TRP A 52 13.01 -15.22 -0.99
C TRP A 52 13.65 -14.36 -2.06
N TRP A 53 14.41 -14.96 -3.00
CA TRP A 53 14.87 -14.26 -4.19
C TRP A 53 13.69 -13.86 -5.07
N GLY A 54 12.76 -14.79 -5.34
CA GLY A 54 11.58 -14.52 -6.14
C GLY A 54 10.64 -13.49 -5.52
N ILE A 55 10.40 -13.57 -4.21
CA ILE A 55 9.61 -12.57 -3.48
C ILE A 55 10.27 -11.19 -3.55
N ALA A 56 11.58 -11.10 -3.28
CA ALA A 56 12.28 -9.82 -3.34
C ALA A 56 12.28 -9.21 -4.75
N ALA A 57 12.46 -10.04 -5.79
CA ALA A 57 12.34 -9.62 -7.18
C ALA A 57 10.93 -9.10 -7.51
N GLY A 58 9.88 -9.78 -7.04
CA GLY A 58 8.51 -9.34 -7.19
C GLY A 58 8.24 -7.99 -6.51
N CYS A 59 8.77 -7.78 -5.30
CA CYS A 59 8.62 -6.53 -4.54
C CYS A 59 9.34 -5.33 -5.15
N VAL A 60 10.35 -5.56 -5.99
CA VAL A 60 10.98 -4.49 -6.80
C VAL A 60 10.40 -4.43 -8.21
N GLY A 61 9.36 -5.22 -8.51
CA GLY A 61 8.72 -5.27 -9.82
C GLY A 61 9.54 -5.96 -10.90
N ASP A 62 10.60 -6.72 -10.59
CA ASP A 62 11.33 -7.51 -11.59
C ASP A 62 10.63 -8.86 -11.78
N TRP A 63 9.51 -8.84 -12.52
CA TRP A 63 8.59 -9.97 -12.61
C TRP A 63 9.09 -11.15 -13.43
N ASP A 64 10.06 -10.93 -14.32
CA ASP A 64 10.70 -12.01 -15.06
C ASP A 64 11.69 -12.75 -14.16
N GLU A 65 12.46 -12.01 -13.35
CA GLU A 65 13.32 -12.59 -12.33
C GLU A 65 12.52 -13.28 -11.22
N ALA A 66 11.40 -12.68 -10.79
CA ALA A 66 10.50 -13.28 -9.81
C ALA A 66 9.92 -14.61 -10.31
N ASP A 67 9.46 -14.64 -11.56
CA ASP A 67 8.91 -15.85 -12.20
C ASP A 67 9.94 -16.97 -12.23
N TYR A 68 11.15 -16.66 -12.71
CA TYR A 68 12.25 -17.62 -12.76
C TYR A 68 12.55 -18.22 -11.38
N ALA A 69 12.69 -17.38 -10.36
CA ALA A 69 13.07 -17.82 -9.02
C ALA A 69 11.95 -18.59 -8.31
N LEU A 70 10.69 -18.14 -8.41
CA LEU A 70 9.54 -18.81 -7.80
C LEU A 70 9.23 -20.15 -8.48
N LYS A 71 9.32 -20.22 -9.81
CA LYS A 71 9.19 -21.48 -10.54
C LYS A 71 10.22 -22.49 -10.05
N ARG A 72 11.47 -22.05 -9.87
CA ARG A 72 12.52 -22.90 -9.33
C ARG A 72 12.26 -23.35 -7.89
N ALA A 73 11.69 -22.50 -7.04
CA ALA A 73 11.28 -22.91 -5.69
C ALA A 73 10.21 -24.02 -5.73
N LEU A 74 9.23 -23.91 -6.63
CA LEU A 74 8.20 -24.93 -6.86
C LEU A 74 8.73 -26.21 -7.53
N GLU A 75 9.79 -26.12 -8.33
CA GLU A 75 10.48 -27.31 -8.87
C GLU A 75 11.20 -28.09 -7.75
N LEU A 76 11.68 -27.42 -6.71
CA LEU A 76 12.31 -28.06 -5.54
C LEU A 76 11.27 -28.70 -4.61
N ASP A 77 10.14 -28.02 -4.37
CA ASP A 77 9.00 -28.56 -3.63
C ASP A 77 7.67 -27.99 -4.18
N PRO A 78 6.95 -28.77 -5.01
CA PRO A 78 5.67 -28.36 -5.58
C PRO A 78 4.55 -28.19 -4.54
N THR A 79 4.73 -28.73 -3.33
CA THR A 79 3.71 -28.69 -2.26
C THR A 79 3.94 -27.55 -1.27
N ASN A 80 5.02 -26.78 -1.45
CA ASN A 80 5.36 -25.70 -0.54
C ASN A 80 4.31 -24.57 -0.60
N PRO A 81 3.60 -24.29 0.51
CA PRO A 81 2.49 -23.34 0.50
C PRO A 81 2.96 -21.88 0.32
N GLU A 82 4.15 -21.52 0.82
CA GLU A 82 4.68 -20.17 0.70
C GLU A 82 5.11 -19.87 -0.75
N ALA A 83 5.76 -20.84 -1.41
CA ALA A 83 6.12 -20.74 -2.82
C ALA A 83 4.89 -20.65 -3.72
N GLN A 84 3.87 -21.49 -3.45
CA GLN A 84 2.62 -21.45 -4.22
C GLN A 84 1.89 -20.11 -4.04
N ALA A 85 1.79 -19.61 -2.80
CA ALA A 85 1.16 -18.32 -2.53
C ALA A 85 1.90 -17.14 -3.19
N ALA A 86 3.23 -17.18 -3.24
CA ALA A 86 4.02 -16.18 -3.93
C ALA A 86 3.82 -16.24 -5.46
N TRP A 87 3.77 -17.45 -6.03
CA TRP A 87 3.51 -17.69 -7.45
C TRP A 87 2.13 -17.19 -7.87
N ASP A 88 1.09 -17.55 -7.12
CA ASP A 88 -0.29 -17.14 -7.40
C ASP A 88 -0.45 -15.61 -7.33
N ARG A 89 0.23 -14.97 -6.38
CA ARG A 89 0.27 -13.51 -6.31
C ARG A 89 0.98 -12.89 -7.50
N LEU A 90 2.10 -13.45 -7.95
CA LEU A 90 2.78 -12.97 -9.15
C LEU A 90 1.85 -13.05 -10.37
N ALA A 91 1.13 -14.17 -10.52
CA ALA A 91 0.17 -14.35 -11.61
C ALA A 91 -0.97 -13.32 -11.54
N MET A 92 -1.53 -13.08 -10.35
CA MET A 92 -2.56 -12.07 -10.15
C MET A 92 -2.04 -10.65 -10.43
N ALA A 93 -0.85 -10.31 -9.95
CA ALA A 93 -0.22 -9.02 -10.20
C ALA A 93 0.02 -8.78 -11.70
N LYS A 94 0.59 -9.77 -12.41
CA LYS A 94 0.79 -9.74 -13.87
C LYS A 94 -0.51 -9.50 -14.63
N ARG A 95 -1.60 -10.14 -14.19
CA ARG A 95 -2.93 -9.94 -14.78
C ARG A 95 -3.46 -8.53 -14.53
N LEU A 96 -3.31 -8.01 -13.32
CA LEU A 96 -3.82 -6.68 -12.97
C LEU A 96 -3.05 -5.57 -13.68
N MET A 97 -1.73 -5.65 -13.78
CA MET A 97 -0.91 -4.59 -14.38
C MET A 97 -0.49 -4.93 -15.81
N GLN A 98 -1.37 -5.56 -16.60
CA GLN A 98 -1.08 -5.88 -17.98
C GLN A 98 -0.77 -4.60 -18.78
N GLY A 99 0.34 -4.60 -19.52
CA GLY A 99 0.78 -3.45 -20.32
C GLY A 99 1.50 -2.35 -19.53
N VAL A 100 1.59 -2.45 -18.21
CA VAL A 100 2.37 -1.52 -17.39
C VAL A 100 3.86 -1.83 -17.53
N THR A 101 4.62 -0.84 -18.00
CA THR A 101 6.09 -0.94 -18.15
C THR A 101 6.86 -0.36 -16.98
N ASP A 102 6.27 0.57 -16.21
CA ASP A 102 6.89 1.13 -15.01
C ASP A 102 7.05 0.05 -13.93
N GLN A 103 8.31 -0.24 -13.63
CA GLN A 103 8.70 -1.29 -12.71
C GLN A 103 8.26 -1.01 -11.26
N ASN A 104 8.34 0.23 -10.78
CA ASN A 104 7.93 0.56 -9.42
C ASN A 104 6.40 0.51 -9.30
N TYR A 105 5.68 1.01 -10.31
CA TYR A 105 4.22 0.98 -10.30
C TYR A 105 3.66 -0.45 -10.35
N ARG A 106 4.22 -1.31 -11.21
CA ARG A 106 3.75 -2.71 -11.25
C ARG A 106 4.09 -3.46 -9.96
N ALA A 107 5.19 -3.12 -9.28
CA ALA A 107 5.57 -3.74 -8.01
C ALA A 107 4.49 -3.60 -6.93
N ILE A 108 3.69 -2.52 -6.96
CA ILE A 108 2.57 -2.29 -6.04
C ILE A 108 1.69 -3.54 -5.96
N ALA A 109 1.26 -4.08 -7.11
CA ALA A 109 0.34 -5.23 -7.15
C ALA A 109 0.90 -6.50 -6.52
N PHE A 110 2.23 -6.65 -6.41
CA PHE A 110 2.86 -7.80 -5.78
C PHE A 110 3.05 -7.63 -4.26
N ASN A 111 3.04 -6.39 -3.75
CA ASN A 111 3.38 -6.12 -2.37
C ASN A 111 2.23 -6.50 -1.40
N TYR A 112 2.58 -7.20 -0.32
CA TYR A 112 1.66 -7.55 0.76
C TYR A 112 1.20 -6.34 1.57
N ARG A 113 2.01 -5.28 1.59
CA ARG A 113 1.77 -4.06 2.36
C ARG A 113 2.21 -2.89 1.51
N ILE A 114 1.27 -2.10 1.04
CA ILE A 114 1.58 -0.90 0.28
C ILE A 114 1.83 0.29 1.20
N GLY A 115 2.71 1.19 0.77
CA GLY A 115 2.99 2.44 1.46
C GLY A 115 2.05 3.58 1.04
N ARG A 116 2.21 4.73 1.69
CA ARG A 116 1.55 5.99 1.29
C ARG A 116 1.92 6.43 -0.12
N ALA A 117 3.18 6.24 -0.53
CA ALA A 117 3.64 6.52 -1.89
C ALA A 117 2.95 5.65 -2.95
N ASP A 118 2.82 4.36 -2.66
CA ASP A 118 2.15 3.41 -3.56
C ASP A 118 0.67 3.79 -3.73
N ALA A 119 -0.02 4.13 -2.63
CA ALA A 119 -1.41 4.59 -2.70
C ALA A 119 -1.53 5.91 -3.48
N ALA A 120 -0.64 6.88 -3.24
CA ALA A 120 -0.60 8.11 -4.01
C ALA A 120 -0.45 7.84 -5.51
N ALA A 121 0.45 6.94 -5.88
CA ALA A 121 0.65 6.56 -7.28
C ALA A 121 -0.58 5.89 -7.91
N LEU A 122 -1.23 4.97 -7.18
CA LEU A 122 -2.47 4.33 -7.65
C LEU A 122 -3.57 5.36 -7.90
N PHE A 123 -3.88 6.20 -6.90
CA PHE A 123 -4.93 7.21 -7.05
C PHE A 123 -4.61 8.21 -8.14
N ALA A 124 -3.37 8.73 -8.18
CA ALA A 124 -2.94 9.72 -9.17
C ALA A 124 -3.07 9.20 -10.60
N ARG A 125 -2.58 7.98 -10.87
CA ARG A 125 -2.50 7.43 -12.22
C ARG A 125 -3.82 6.83 -12.70
N GLU A 126 -4.53 6.09 -11.86
CA GLU A 126 -5.79 5.45 -12.27
C GLU A 126 -6.93 6.47 -12.40
N LEU A 127 -6.98 7.50 -11.54
CA LEU A 127 -8.06 8.48 -11.57
C LEU A 127 -7.77 9.70 -12.45
N ASP A 128 -6.58 9.74 -13.07
CA ASP A 128 -6.06 10.89 -13.81
C ASP A 128 -6.32 12.21 -13.05
N LEU A 129 -5.81 12.27 -11.80
CA LEU A 129 -6.06 13.41 -10.89
C LEU A 129 -5.61 14.75 -11.49
N SER A 130 -4.77 14.73 -12.53
CA SER A 130 -4.39 15.92 -13.30
C SER A 130 -5.58 16.64 -13.93
N ARG A 131 -6.69 15.93 -14.16
CA ARG A 131 -7.94 16.45 -14.74
C ARG A 131 -8.95 16.91 -13.72
N LEU A 132 -8.83 16.52 -12.45
CA LEU A 132 -9.67 17.11 -11.42
C LEU A 132 -9.29 18.60 -11.34
N GLU A 133 -10.26 19.49 -11.54
CA GLU A 133 -10.02 20.92 -11.46
C GLU A 133 -9.24 21.19 -10.16
N ARG A 134 -8.11 21.91 -10.28
CA ARG A 134 -7.36 22.41 -9.12
C ARG A 134 -8.35 23.25 -8.32
N ARG A 135 -9.05 22.64 -7.37
CA ARG A 135 -9.73 23.38 -6.33
C ARG A 135 -8.60 24.12 -5.66
N SER A 136 -8.60 25.44 -5.85
CA SER A 136 -7.86 26.36 -5.01
C SER A 136 -7.97 25.79 -3.61
N VAL A 137 -6.86 25.39 -3.03
CA VAL A 137 -6.79 24.94 -1.65
C VAL A 137 -7.52 26.01 -0.86
N THR A 138 -8.79 25.77 -0.54
CA THR A 138 -9.51 26.62 0.38
C THR A 138 -8.80 26.29 1.66
N THR A 139 -7.92 27.20 2.09
CA THR A 139 -7.24 27.17 3.38
C THR A 139 -8.29 26.75 4.39
N TYR A 140 -8.30 25.46 4.75
CA TYR A 140 -9.26 24.95 5.71
C TYR A 140 -8.67 25.39 7.04
N GLY A 141 -8.93 26.65 7.39
CA GLY A 141 -8.87 27.15 8.76
C GLY A 141 -9.99 26.50 9.56
N GLY A 142 -10.06 25.16 9.54
CA GLY A 142 -10.84 24.42 10.51
C GLY A 142 -10.37 24.82 11.91
N PRO A 143 -11.27 24.87 12.90
CA PRO A 143 -10.96 25.46 14.18
C PRO A 143 -9.80 24.68 14.82
N THR A 144 -8.61 25.27 14.83
CA THR A 144 -7.57 24.87 15.75
C THR A 144 -8.15 25.10 17.15
N PHE A 145 -8.27 24.05 17.95
CA PHE A 145 -8.52 24.24 19.37
C PHE A 145 -7.27 24.92 19.94
N VAL A 146 -7.34 26.24 20.05
CA VAL A 146 -6.32 27.06 20.73
C VAL A 146 -6.72 27.08 22.20
N GLY A 147 -5.97 26.35 23.03
CA GLY A 147 -6.06 26.51 24.47
C GLY A 147 -5.70 27.94 24.86
N PRO A 148 -6.37 28.56 25.84
CA PRO A 148 -6.05 29.94 26.24
C PRO A 148 -4.61 30.02 26.77
N GLY A 149 -3.71 30.56 25.95
CA GLY A 149 -2.30 30.81 26.29
C GLY A 149 -1.26 30.15 25.39
N GLU A 150 -1.64 29.29 24.43
CA GLU A 150 -0.68 28.69 23.49
C GLU A 150 -0.53 29.56 22.21
N PRO A 151 0.71 29.85 21.76
CA PRO A 151 0.90 30.41 20.43
C PRO A 151 0.38 29.40 19.40
N ALA A 152 -0.43 29.86 18.44
CA ALA A 152 -0.86 29.08 17.30
C ALA A 152 0.39 28.63 16.51
N THR A 153 0.86 27.41 16.76
CA THR A 153 2.07 26.90 16.12
C THR A 153 1.66 25.97 14.99
N GLY A 154 1.99 26.37 13.76
CA GLY A 154 1.99 25.51 12.58
C GLY A 154 0.80 25.71 11.64
N ALA A 155 0.94 26.59 10.65
CA ALA A 155 0.20 26.40 9.40
C ALA A 155 0.60 25.02 8.84
N ALA A 156 -0.37 24.19 8.45
CA ALA A 156 -0.09 22.92 7.79
C ALA A 156 0.90 23.15 6.64
N SER A 157 2.04 22.47 6.67
CA SER A 157 2.96 22.52 5.54
C SER A 157 2.31 21.83 4.36
N TYR A 158 2.00 22.61 3.32
CA TYR A 158 1.53 22.08 2.03
C TYR A 158 2.66 21.41 1.22
N TYR A 159 3.88 21.36 1.77
CA TYR A 159 5.04 20.74 1.15
C TYR A 159 5.57 19.62 2.03
N ALA A 160 5.78 18.46 1.45
CA ALA A 160 6.41 17.34 2.13
C ALA A 160 7.94 17.45 2.05
N THR A 161 8.62 17.25 3.18
CA THR A 161 10.08 17.45 3.27
C THR A 161 10.91 16.21 2.96
N ASP A 162 10.29 15.02 2.94
CA ASP A 162 10.94 13.70 2.88
C ASP A 162 10.63 12.91 1.61
N ILE A 163 10.11 13.58 0.56
CA ILE A 163 9.64 12.91 -0.67
C ILE A 163 10.61 13.01 -1.86
N ALA A 164 11.72 13.75 -1.74
CA ALA A 164 12.61 14.06 -2.86
C ALA A 164 13.18 12.81 -3.56
N GLU A 165 13.49 11.77 -2.79
CA GLU A 165 14.00 10.48 -3.29
C GLU A 165 12.89 9.45 -3.55
N SER A 166 11.63 9.82 -3.36
CA SER A 166 10.49 8.93 -3.59
C SER A 166 10.31 8.70 -5.08
N TRP A 167 10.13 7.42 -5.46
CA TRP A 167 9.82 7.07 -6.84
C TRP A 167 8.49 7.66 -7.32
N ALA A 168 7.57 7.96 -6.38
CA ALA A 168 6.26 8.51 -6.62
C ALA A 168 6.20 10.03 -6.33
N LEU A 169 7.32 10.75 -6.40
CA LEU A 169 7.41 12.18 -6.08
C LEU A 169 6.32 13.00 -6.78
N ALA A 170 6.11 12.79 -8.08
CA ALA A 170 5.13 13.54 -8.86
C ALA A 170 3.69 13.23 -8.41
N GLU A 171 3.39 11.96 -8.19
CA GLU A 171 2.08 11.48 -7.77
C GLU A 171 1.75 11.91 -6.33
N ILE A 172 2.73 11.91 -5.44
CA ILE A 172 2.60 12.44 -4.08
C ILE A 172 2.26 13.93 -4.13
N ASN A 173 3.01 14.72 -4.91
CA ASN A 173 2.73 16.15 -5.06
C ASN A 173 1.32 16.39 -5.61
N LEU A 174 0.89 15.63 -6.62
CA LEU A 174 -0.46 15.75 -7.17
C LEU A 174 -1.55 15.42 -6.13
N CYS A 175 -1.33 14.37 -5.32
CA CYS A 175 -2.24 14.03 -4.22
C CYS A 175 -2.30 15.11 -3.14
N ILE A 176 -1.18 15.81 -2.88
CA ILE A 176 -1.14 16.95 -1.94
C ILE A 176 -1.85 18.18 -2.53
N GLU A 177 -1.58 18.51 -3.79
CA GLU A 177 -2.18 19.66 -4.49
C GLU A 177 -3.71 19.54 -4.63
N THR A 178 -4.20 18.32 -4.84
CA THR A 178 -5.65 18.01 -4.91
C THR A 178 -6.30 17.90 -3.53
N GLY A 179 -5.49 17.93 -2.46
CA GLY A 179 -5.95 17.71 -1.09
C GLY A 179 -6.39 16.28 -0.81
N LEU A 180 -6.04 15.30 -1.65
CA LEU A 180 -6.36 13.89 -1.41
C LEU A 180 -5.52 13.32 -0.25
N MET A 181 -4.22 13.61 -0.24
CA MET A 181 -3.31 13.21 0.83
C MET A 181 -2.61 14.43 1.41
N GLU A 182 -2.36 14.42 2.71
CA GLU A 182 -1.76 15.56 3.41
C GLU A 182 -0.48 15.09 4.13
N PRO A 183 0.60 15.91 4.12
CA PRO A 183 1.73 15.71 5.02
C PRO A 183 1.28 15.79 6.49
N TYR A 184 2.05 15.19 7.37
CA TYR A 184 1.90 15.35 8.81
C TYR A 184 2.21 16.80 9.24
N PRO A 185 1.77 17.23 10.44
CA PRO A 185 2.01 18.59 10.92
C PRO A 185 3.50 18.98 11.02
N ASP A 186 4.40 18.00 11.12
CA ASP A 186 5.85 18.20 11.13
C ASP A 186 6.46 18.37 9.73
N GLY A 187 5.65 18.29 8.67
CA GLY A 187 6.06 18.40 7.27
C GLY A 187 6.49 17.07 6.63
N SER A 188 6.54 15.97 7.39
CA SER A 188 6.83 14.65 6.83
C SER A 188 5.62 14.08 6.08
N PHE A 189 5.85 13.32 5.02
CA PHE A 189 4.81 12.56 4.33
C PHE A 189 4.91 11.06 4.62
N LEU A 190 6.11 10.57 4.96
CA LEU A 190 6.43 9.17 5.22
C LEU A 190 6.02 8.24 4.06
N PRO A 191 6.66 8.35 2.87
CA PRO A 191 6.35 7.58 1.67
C PRO A 191 6.18 6.07 1.90
N ASP A 192 7.06 5.50 2.74
CA ASP A 192 7.12 4.06 2.99
C ASP A 192 6.21 3.58 4.13
N ALA A 193 5.55 4.50 4.85
CA ALA A 193 4.63 4.17 5.92
C ALA A 193 3.48 3.31 5.38
N LYS A 194 3.30 2.12 5.96
CA LYS A 194 2.35 1.13 5.49
C LYS A 194 0.93 1.52 5.87
N LEU A 195 0.02 1.37 4.91
CA LEU A 195 -1.39 1.69 5.11
C LEU A 195 -2.18 0.49 5.60
N ASN A 196 -3.00 0.71 6.60
CA ASN A 196 -4.04 -0.24 6.96
C ASN A 196 -5.29 -0.08 6.08
N ARG A 197 -6.18 -1.07 6.14
CA ARG A 197 -7.42 -1.11 5.34
C ARG A 197 -8.36 0.05 5.66
N ALA A 198 -8.42 0.52 6.91
CA ALA A 198 -9.24 1.67 7.30
C ALA A 198 -8.73 2.99 6.71
N GLU A 199 -7.43 3.23 6.77
CA GLU A 199 -6.78 4.41 6.18
C GLU A 199 -6.98 4.44 4.66
N PHE A 200 -6.82 3.30 4.00
CA PHE A 200 -7.07 3.22 2.56
C PHE A 200 -8.54 3.46 2.22
N ALA A 201 -9.48 2.94 3.03
CA ALA A 201 -10.91 3.22 2.86
C ALA A 201 -11.21 4.72 2.96
N MET A 202 -10.54 5.43 3.89
CA MET A 202 -10.68 6.88 4.01
C MET A 202 -10.18 7.61 2.76
N LEU A 203 -9.03 7.20 2.19
CA LEU A 203 -8.53 7.79 0.95
C LEU A 203 -9.52 7.58 -0.21
N ALA A 204 -9.99 6.35 -0.40
CA ALA A 204 -10.95 6.02 -1.46
C ALA A 204 -12.28 6.79 -1.29
N ALA A 205 -12.79 6.90 -0.06
CA ALA A 205 -14.00 7.66 0.21
C ALA A 205 -13.79 9.17 0.05
N LYS A 206 -12.60 9.70 0.38
CA LYS A 206 -12.24 11.11 0.15
C LYS A 206 -12.24 11.44 -1.33
N VAL A 207 -11.70 10.56 -2.19
CA VAL A 207 -11.82 10.71 -3.65
C VAL A 207 -13.28 10.86 -4.07
N LEU A 208 -14.15 9.93 -3.64
CA LEU A 208 -15.56 9.99 -4.02
C LEU A 208 -16.21 11.30 -3.57
N SER A 209 -15.91 11.76 -2.35
CA SER A 209 -16.42 13.04 -1.82
C SER A 209 -15.94 14.24 -2.63
N LEU A 210 -14.67 14.27 -3.00
CA LEU A 210 -14.09 15.34 -3.82
C LEU A 210 -14.72 15.39 -5.22
N THR A 211 -14.93 14.24 -5.85
CA THR A 211 -15.46 14.18 -7.23
C THR A 211 -16.98 14.37 -7.29
N THR A 212 -17.74 13.81 -6.34
CA THR A 212 -19.21 13.92 -6.32
C THR A 212 -19.71 15.22 -5.69
N GLY A 213 -18.83 15.96 -5.01
CA GLY A 213 -19.20 17.18 -4.29
C GLY A 213 -20.03 16.91 -3.03
N ASP A 214 -19.99 15.69 -2.52
CA ASP A 214 -20.82 15.23 -1.39
C ASP A 214 -19.95 15.04 -0.13
N PRO A 215 -19.85 16.06 0.73
CA PRO A 215 -19.00 16.01 1.93
C PRO A 215 -19.52 15.01 2.98
N ASP A 216 -20.82 14.70 2.97
CA ASP A 216 -21.46 13.84 3.95
C ASP A 216 -21.24 12.34 3.65
N LEU A 217 -20.49 12.00 2.59
CA LEU A 217 -20.12 10.61 2.31
C LEU A 217 -19.29 9.98 3.45
N LEU A 218 -18.46 10.79 4.13
CA LEU A 218 -17.56 10.32 5.18
C LEU A 218 -18.25 10.17 6.55
N THR A 219 -19.39 10.83 6.75
CA THR A 219 -20.14 10.87 8.02
C THR A 219 -21.46 10.10 7.95
N ARG A 220 -21.86 9.63 6.77
CA ARG A 220 -23.11 8.89 6.58
C ARG A 220 -23.10 7.55 7.31
N GLY A 221 -24.21 7.26 7.99
CA GLY A 221 -24.46 5.96 8.61
C GLY A 221 -23.85 5.78 10.00
N MET A 222 -23.21 6.79 10.60
CA MET A 222 -22.63 6.73 11.96
C MET A 222 -23.64 6.37 13.09
N SER A 223 -24.94 6.26 12.78
CA SER A 223 -26.00 5.82 13.69
C SER A 223 -26.61 4.45 13.34
N ALA A 224 -26.14 3.77 12.29
CA ALA A 224 -26.62 2.44 11.90
C ALA A 224 -25.83 1.33 12.61
N SER A 225 -26.48 0.18 12.83
CA SER A 225 -25.76 -1.02 13.29
C SER A 225 -24.73 -1.43 12.23
N SER A 226 -23.49 -1.65 12.67
CA SER A 226 -22.41 -2.07 11.78
C SER A 226 -22.72 -3.42 11.13
N ILE A 227 -22.36 -3.56 9.85
CA ILE A 227 -22.38 -4.85 9.14
C ILE A 227 -21.17 -5.73 9.49
N PHE A 228 -20.19 -5.18 10.21
CA PHE A 228 -18.97 -5.86 10.61
C PHE A 228 -18.86 -5.99 12.13
N LYS A 229 -18.38 -7.14 12.59
CA LYS A 229 -18.22 -7.47 14.03
C LYS A 229 -17.13 -6.65 14.71
N ASP A 230 -16.15 -6.17 13.95
CA ASP A 230 -14.93 -5.49 14.41
C ASP A 230 -14.89 -3.99 14.07
N VAL A 231 -15.93 -3.46 13.44
CA VAL A 231 -16.04 -2.03 13.14
C VAL A 231 -17.19 -1.45 13.93
N ARG A 232 -16.87 -0.72 15.00
CA ARG A 232 -17.86 0.00 15.80
C ARG A 232 -18.27 1.30 15.10
N ALA A 233 -19.49 1.77 15.35
CA ALA A 233 -20.02 3.00 14.76
C ALA A 233 -19.25 4.28 15.16
N ASP A 234 -18.53 4.24 16.28
CA ASP A 234 -17.65 5.31 16.79
C ASP A 234 -16.23 5.26 16.20
N ASN A 235 -15.91 4.29 15.35
CA ASN A 235 -14.62 4.23 14.66
C ASN A 235 -14.48 5.41 13.70
N PHE A 236 -13.34 6.11 13.73
CA PHE A 236 -13.06 7.27 12.89
C PHE A 236 -13.22 7.00 11.38
N ALA A 237 -12.96 5.77 10.94
CA ALA A 237 -13.09 5.34 9.55
C ALA A 237 -14.45 4.69 9.25
N TYR A 238 -15.39 4.62 10.20
CA TYR A 238 -16.64 3.88 10.04
C TYR A 238 -17.40 4.26 8.77
N GLY A 239 -17.67 5.56 8.56
CA GLY A 239 -18.41 6.02 7.39
C GLY A 239 -17.69 5.69 6.07
N ALA A 240 -16.36 5.84 6.04
CA ALA A 240 -15.54 5.47 4.88
C ALA A 240 -15.55 3.96 4.60
N ILE A 241 -15.46 3.13 5.65
CA ILE A 241 -15.53 1.67 5.53
C ILE A 241 -16.88 1.26 4.95
N ILE A 242 -17.99 1.73 5.53
CA ILE A 242 -19.34 1.40 5.05
C ILE A 242 -19.55 1.92 3.63
N ALA A 243 -19.11 3.13 3.31
CA ALA A 243 -19.23 3.70 1.97
C ALA A 243 -18.46 2.90 0.92
N CYS A 244 -17.25 2.44 1.25
CA CYS A 244 -16.44 1.61 0.37
C CYS A 244 -17.04 0.22 0.20
N THR A 245 -17.52 -0.41 1.27
CA THR A 245 -18.01 -1.78 1.21
C THR A 245 -19.36 -1.89 0.51
N THR A 246 -20.27 -0.95 0.76
CA THR A 246 -21.58 -0.89 0.08
C THR A 246 -21.47 -0.62 -1.43
N ARG A 247 -20.35 -0.02 -1.87
CA ARG A 247 -20.05 0.26 -3.28
C ARG A 247 -19.13 -0.79 -3.93
N GLY A 248 -18.73 -1.83 -3.18
CA GLY A 248 -17.83 -2.87 -3.68
C GLY A 248 -16.38 -2.41 -3.92
N ILE A 249 -15.99 -1.27 -3.36
CA ILE A 249 -14.61 -0.74 -3.46
C ILE A 249 -13.66 -1.57 -2.60
N LEU A 250 -14.10 -1.90 -1.38
CA LEU A 250 -13.40 -2.82 -0.48
C LEU A 250 -14.37 -3.92 -0.05
N ALA A 251 -13.85 -5.13 0.13
CA ALA A 251 -14.62 -6.26 0.62
C ALA A 251 -14.27 -6.56 2.08
N GLY A 252 -15.27 -6.96 2.88
CA GLY A 252 -15.02 -7.62 4.16
C GLY A 252 -14.93 -9.14 3.98
N ASP A 253 -14.50 -9.82 5.03
CA ASP A 253 -14.38 -11.27 5.05
C ASP A 253 -15.75 -11.96 5.13
N PRO A 254 -15.89 -13.19 4.60
CA PRO A 254 -17.09 -14.01 4.76
C PRO A 254 -17.51 -14.22 6.21
N ASP A 255 -16.56 -14.16 7.15
CA ASP A 255 -16.79 -14.35 8.59
C ASP A 255 -17.41 -13.13 9.28
N GLY A 256 -17.67 -12.04 8.53
CA GLY A 256 -18.29 -10.80 9.01
C GLY A 256 -17.31 -9.83 9.67
N TYR A 257 -16.03 -9.89 9.30
CA TYR A 257 -14.97 -8.99 9.77
C TYR A 257 -14.49 -8.09 8.63
N PHE A 258 -14.16 -6.84 8.93
CA PHE A 258 -13.53 -5.95 7.95
C PHE A 258 -12.00 -5.93 8.06
N ARG A 259 -11.48 -6.15 9.26
CA ARG A 259 -10.06 -6.07 9.65
C ARG A 259 -9.46 -4.69 9.38
N PRO A 260 -9.93 -3.63 10.08
CA PRO A 260 -9.52 -2.26 9.78
C PRO A 260 -8.02 -2.00 10.01
N LEU A 261 -7.39 -2.74 10.92
CA LEU A 261 -5.97 -2.59 11.29
C LEU A 261 -5.04 -3.47 10.46
N ASP A 262 -5.56 -4.39 9.66
CA ASP A 262 -4.74 -5.19 8.77
C ASP A 262 -4.23 -4.32 7.63
N PHE A 263 -3.00 -4.58 7.19
CA PHE A 263 -2.42 -3.90 6.04
C PHE A 263 -3.20 -4.22 4.77
N ILE A 264 -3.36 -3.21 3.90
CA ILE A 264 -3.95 -3.44 2.60
C ILE A 264 -2.91 -4.02 1.63
N THR A 265 -3.32 -5.08 0.92
CA THR A 265 -2.50 -5.70 -0.11
C THR A 265 -2.53 -4.87 -1.40
N GLY A 266 -1.47 -4.95 -2.20
CA GLY A 266 -1.41 -4.24 -3.46
C GLY A 266 -2.49 -4.65 -4.46
N THR A 267 -2.84 -5.94 -4.50
CA THR A 267 -3.93 -6.43 -5.35
C THR A 267 -5.27 -5.85 -4.96
N ASP A 268 -5.56 -5.78 -3.65
CA ASP A 268 -6.82 -5.20 -3.15
C ASP A 268 -6.86 -3.70 -3.42
N ALA A 269 -5.75 -3.00 -3.22
CA ALA A 269 -5.65 -1.58 -3.48
C ALA A 269 -5.87 -1.25 -4.96
N VAL A 270 -5.22 -1.96 -5.88
CA VAL A 270 -5.39 -1.77 -7.34
C VAL A 270 -6.85 -2.00 -7.74
N ASN A 271 -7.47 -3.09 -7.28
CA ASN A 271 -8.87 -3.37 -7.57
C ASN A 271 -9.79 -2.28 -7.02
N ALA A 272 -9.55 -1.84 -5.77
CA ALA A 272 -10.33 -0.80 -5.14
C ALA A 272 -10.29 0.52 -5.91
N VAL A 273 -9.10 0.99 -6.32
CA VAL A 273 -8.98 2.23 -7.10
C VAL A 273 -9.67 2.10 -8.47
N ARG A 274 -9.58 0.96 -9.14
CA ARG A 274 -10.29 0.72 -10.40
C ARG A 274 -11.80 0.68 -10.24
N THR A 275 -12.29 0.11 -9.13
CA THR A 275 -13.71 0.19 -8.79
C THR A 275 -14.13 1.64 -8.58
N VAL A 276 -13.32 2.44 -7.87
CA VAL A 276 -13.58 3.89 -7.72
C VAL A 276 -13.64 4.57 -9.09
N GLN A 277 -12.65 4.35 -9.95
CA GLN A 277 -12.62 4.90 -11.32
C GLN A 277 -13.89 4.54 -12.10
N THR A 278 -14.31 3.27 -12.04
CA THR A 278 -15.53 2.77 -12.70
C THR A 278 -16.77 3.46 -12.17
N ILE A 279 -16.90 3.61 -10.84
CA ILE A 279 -18.02 4.33 -10.22
C ILE A 279 -18.05 5.78 -10.69
N LEU A 280 -16.90 6.45 -10.73
CA LEU A 280 -16.80 7.85 -11.15
C LEU A 280 -17.12 8.06 -12.63
N ALA A 281 -16.89 7.08 -13.49
CA ALA A 281 -17.26 7.16 -14.91
C ALA A 281 -18.78 7.19 -15.16
N HIS A 282 -19.59 6.89 -14.14
CA HIS A 282 -21.05 6.94 -14.21
C HIS A 282 -21.66 8.25 -13.65
N TYR A 283 -20.83 9.16 -13.14
CA TYR A 283 -21.23 10.51 -12.72
C TYR A 283 -20.92 11.53 -13.82
#